data_AF-A0A7V6GVN1-F1
#
_entry.id   AF-A0A7V6GVN1-F1
#
_cell.length_a   1.000
_cell.length_b   1.000
_cell.length_c   1.000
_cell.angle_alpha   90.00
_cell.angle_beta   90.00
_cell.angle_gamma   90.00
#
_symmetry.space_group_name_H-M   'P 1'
#
loop_
_entity.id
_entity.type
_entity.pdbx_description
1 polymer ?
#
loop_
_entity_poly.entity_id
_entity_poly.type
_entity_poly.pdbx_seq_one_letter_code
_entity_poly.pdbx_strand_id
1 'polypeptide(L)'
;MRRIKLDTLIFVVFITVFGLLNLLNPDKSEISLQENRTLAKKPVFSFQSVFDKSYASGWNDYYSDTLLLRENLIQANVQIKKNFGIEKNRISISVIGTEPAPTKTPKPTQTPVASVSPVPTETQAHNPETSDEPSASPSPSPAPTPVEEEPTGSGAATGMYITIGDETFKLDTYSEEAYDNYANYINKIKKMAGPDIEVYSMLAPSRSTYLALTKYDFLSSRAANVEQINSKIDKSVKNVNVLRSMVEHVDEYIYYRTDHHWTHLGAYYGYTELMKARNRQSEIIPLSKYSEKLVVEGYLGFYNKPYLTQADYDNPDTIIAYYPIVDYKYIYNSQDVSIEKRLINKERVKPDKDYYLLFSDGGFGTYSEITTSSDSDLKCMVIKDSFGDSLISFLLPHYKTIYVVDSRTYNKAFCGNMNIIDFAKSKKVDEIIVNYWITEITYMDDFMKKAYATLE
;
A
#
# COMPACT_ATOMS: atom_id res chain seq x y z
N MET A 1 30.48 -29.99 50.44
CA MET A 1 30.18 -28.61 49.98
C MET A 1 30.00 -28.65 48.48
N ARG A 2 28.88 -28.13 47.92
CA ARG A 2 28.74 -28.01 46.45
C ARG A 2 29.73 -26.95 45.97
N ARG A 3 30.60 -27.29 45.01
CA ARG A 3 31.40 -26.28 44.29
C ARG A 3 30.42 -25.40 43.52
N ILE A 4 30.24 -24.15 43.95
CA ILE A 4 29.57 -23.14 43.15
C ILE A 4 30.42 -22.99 41.89
N LYS A 5 29.82 -23.24 40.71
CA LYS A 5 30.53 -23.04 39.44
C LYS A 5 30.81 -21.55 39.31
N LEU A 6 32.08 -21.19 39.14
CA LEU A 6 32.53 -19.80 39.07
C LEU A 6 31.76 -19.05 37.97
N ASP A 7 31.57 -19.70 36.82
CA ASP A 7 30.80 -19.21 35.67
C ASP A 7 29.35 -18.87 36.04
N THR A 8 28.69 -19.67 36.88
CA THR A 8 27.32 -19.40 37.37
C THR A 8 27.30 -18.21 38.31
N LEU A 9 28.32 -18.05 39.17
CA LEU A 9 28.42 -16.88 40.05
C LEU A 9 28.66 -15.61 39.21
N ILE A 10 29.56 -15.65 38.23
CA ILE A 10 29.84 -14.55 37.31
C ILE A 10 28.58 -14.17 36.53
N PHE A 11 27.85 -15.14 35.98
CA PHE A 11 26.61 -14.91 35.24
C PHE A 11 25.51 -14.26 36.09
N VAL A 12 25.30 -14.75 37.33
CA VAL A 12 24.32 -14.16 38.25
C VAL A 12 24.72 -12.75 38.65
N VAL A 13 26.00 -12.52 39.01
CA VAL A 13 26.51 -11.18 39.34
C VAL A 13 26.35 -10.23 38.14
N PHE A 14 26.68 -10.68 36.94
CA PHE A 14 26.52 -9.89 35.71
C PHE A 14 25.06 -9.48 35.48
N ILE A 15 24.11 -10.43 35.50
CA ILE A 15 22.68 -10.13 35.33
C ILE A 15 22.15 -9.22 36.44
N THR A 16 22.56 -9.43 37.70
CA THR A 16 22.14 -8.59 38.82
C THR A 16 22.68 -7.16 38.69
N VAL A 17 23.97 -6.98 38.41
CA VAL A 17 24.57 -5.65 38.21
C VAL A 17 23.97 -4.96 36.99
N PHE A 18 23.85 -5.65 35.86
CA PHE A 18 23.27 -5.10 34.64
C PHE A 18 21.79 -4.72 34.81
N GLY A 19 21.01 -5.58 35.48
CA GLY A 19 19.61 -5.30 35.81
C GLY A 19 19.42 -4.12 36.75
N LEU A 20 20.32 -3.93 37.72
CA LEU A 20 20.33 -2.75 38.61
C LEU A 20 20.72 -1.48 37.86
N LEU A 21 21.75 -1.53 37.00
CA LEU A 21 22.13 -0.40 36.14
C LEU A 21 20.97 -0.01 35.20
N ASN A 22 20.24 -0.99 34.66
CA ASN A 22 19.06 -0.74 33.83
C ASN A 22 17.90 -0.09 34.59
N LEU A 23 17.68 -0.51 35.84
CA LEU A 23 16.63 0.05 36.70
C LEU A 23 16.93 1.49 37.11
N LEU A 24 18.22 1.82 37.29
CA LEU A 24 18.71 3.12 37.73
C LEU A 24 19.05 4.08 36.58
N ASN A 25 18.96 3.67 35.32
CA ASN A 25 19.29 4.51 34.16
C ASN A 25 18.32 5.72 34.06
N PRO A 26 18.82 6.98 34.17
CA PRO A 26 18.00 8.17 34.02
C PRO A 26 17.77 8.55 32.55
N ASP A 27 18.72 8.24 31.65
CA ASP A 27 18.67 8.58 30.24
C ASP A 27 17.95 7.46 29.47
N LYS A 28 16.62 7.54 29.47
CA LYS A 28 15.74 6.66 28.70
C LYS A 28 15.17 7.47 27.55
N SER A 29 15.58 7.15 26.31
CA SER A 29 15.03 7.83 25.15
C SER A 29 13.52 7.60 25.06
N GLU A 30 12.76 8.64 24.72
CA GLU A 30 11.32 8.51 24.51
C GLU A 30 10.98 7.90 23.14
N ILE A 31 11.96 7.89 22.23
CA ILE A 31 11.89 7.38 20.87
C ILE A 31 13.03 6.40 20.60
N SER A 32 12.76 5.37 19.80
CA SER A 32 13.81 4.60 19.13
C SER A 32 13.98 5.15 17.71
N LEU A 33 15.17 5.65 17.39
CA LEU A 33 15.48 6.11 16.03
C LEU A 33 15.57 4.94 15.04
N GLN A 34 15.94 3.74 15.52
CA GLN A 34 16.08 2.53 14.69
C GLN A 34 14.76 1.81 14.42
N GLU A 35 13.79 1.88 15.35
CA GLU A 35 12.43 1.32 15.18
C GLU A 35 11.37 2.39 14.83
N ASN A 36 11.80 3.66 14.72
CA ASN A 36 10.99 4.87 14.50
C ASN A 36 9.64 4.88 15.23
N ARG A 37 9.64 4.48 16.51
CA ARG A 37 8.46 4.44 17.39
C ARG A 37 8.76 5.07 18.74
N THR A 38 7.71 5.61 19.36
CA THR A 38 7.71 5.96 20.77
C THR A 38 7.93 4.69 21.59
N LEU A 39 8.92 4.71 22.49
CA LEU A 39 9.18 3.59 23.38
C LEU A 39 8.09 3.51 24.47
N ALA A 40 7.82 2.30 24.95
CA ALA A 40 6.82 2.08 25.98
C ALA A 40 7.08 2.99 27.19
N LYS A 41 6.03 3.68 27.67
CA LYS A 41 6.12 4.53 28.87
C LYS A 41 5.96 3.68 30.12
N LYS A 42 6.51 4.14 31.25
CA LYS A 42 6.38 3.45 32.54
C LYS A 42 4.90 3.26 32.88
N PRO A 43 4.41 2.03 33.11
CA PRO A 43 2.99 1.78 33.35
C PRO A 43 2.54 2.41 34.67
N VAL A 44 1.32 2.96 34.67
CA VAL A 44 0.68 3.54 35.85
C VAL A 44 -0.03 2.42 36.63
N PHE A 45 0.19 2.36 37.94
CA PHE A 45 -0.46 1.36 38.79
C PHE A 45 -1.94 1.68 39.00
N SER A 46 -2.81 0.69 38.74
CA SER A 46 -4.21 0.69 39.17
C SER A 46 -4.69 -0.73 39.48
N PHE A 47 -5.67 -0.88 40.38
CA PHE A 47 -6.24 -2.19 40.70
C PHE A 47 -6.83 -2.90 39.47
N GLN A 48 -7.45 -2.15 38.56
CA GLN A 48 -7.95 -2.65 37.28
C GLN A 48 -6.80 -3.25 36.44
N SER A 49 -5.73 -2.49 36.24
CA SER A 49 -4.58 -2.91 35.40
C SER A 49 -3.83 -4.14 35.93
N VAL A 50 -3.95 -4.45 37.22
CA VAL A 50 -3.38 -5.67 37.82
C VAL A 50 -4.30 -6.87 37.57
N PHE A 51 -5.63 -6.67 37.63
CA PHE A 51 -6.62 -7.73 37.43
C PHE A 51 -6.71 -8.16 35.95
N ASP A 52 -6.65 -7.21 35.01
CA ASP A 52 -6.64 -7.48 33.56
C ASP A 52 -5.24 -7.81 32.99
N LYS A 53 -4.21 -7.82 33.84
CA LYS A 53 -2.79 -8.10 33.52
C LYS A 53 -2.07 -7.04 32.66
N SER A 54 -2.74 -5.95 32.26
CA SER A 54 -2.11 -4.88 31.46
C SER A 54 -0.90 -4.24 32.17
N TYR A 55 -0.92 -4.16 33.50
CA TYR A 55 0.21 -3.66 34.29
C TYR A 55 1.47 -4.53 34.15
N ALA A 56 1.31 -5.85 34.09
CA ALA A 56 2.43 -6.78 33.92
C ALA A 56 2.99 -6.74 32.48
N SER A 57 2.12 -6.65 31.47
CA SER A 57 2.55 -6.46 30.07
C SER A 57 3.31 -5.14 29.92
N GLY A 58 2.71 -4.02 30.34
CA GLY A 58 3.34 -2.70 30.22
C GLY A 58 4.67 -2.60 30.97
N TRP A 59 4.88 -3.37 32.04
CA TRP A 59 6.20 -3.47 32.70
C TRP A 59 7.22 -4.26 31.89
N ASN A 60 6.82 -5.37 31.27
CA ASN A 60 7.68 -6.14 30.36
C ASN A 60 8.09 -5.31 29.14
N ASP A 61 7.13 -4.59 28.56
CA ASP A 61 7.34 -3.76 27.37
C ASP A 61 8.24 -2.56 27.72
N TYR A 62 7.95 -1.84 28.81
CA TYR A 62 8.80 -0.77 29.35
C TYR A 62 10.23 -1.24 29.67
N TYR A 63 10.40 -2.42 30.26
CA TYR A 63 11.72 -2.95 30.62
C TYR A 63 12.53 -3.37 29.38
N SER A 64 11.88 -3.95 28.38
CA SER A 64 12.49 -4.38 27.11
C SER A 64 12.87 -3.19 26.22
N ASP A 65 12.07 -2.13 26.24
CA ASP A 65 12.32 -0.91 25.49
C ASP A 65 13.39 -0.04 26.12
N THR A 66 13.45 0.04 27.45
CA THR A 66 14.38 0.93 28.16
C THR A 66 15.70 0.28 28.60
N LEU A 67 16.05 -0.87 28.00
CA LEU A 67 17.24 -1.65 28.31
C LEU A 67 18.55 -0.87 28.08
N LEU A 68 19.44 -0.84 29.06
CA LEU A 68 20.76 -0.23 28.95
C LEU A 68 21.53 -0.82 27.74
N LEU A 69 22.14 0.02 26.91
CA LEU A 69 22.87 -0.40 25.70
C LEU A 69 22.04 -1.22 24.70
N ARG A 70 20.70 -1.11 24.70
CA ARG A 70 19.78 -1.85 23.80
C ARG A 70 20.22 -1.84 22.34
N GLU A 71 20.52 -0.68 21.78
CA GLU A 71 20.93 -0.51 20.38
C GLU A 71 22.22 -1.27 20.09
N ASN A 72 23.24 -1.11 20.95
CA ASN A 72 24.52 -1.81 20.82
C ASN A 72 24.37 -3.34 20.98
N LEU A 73 23.46 -3.80 21.85
CA LEU A 73 23.17 -5.23 22.04
C LEU A 73 22.43 -5.83 20.84
N ILE A 74 21.49 -5.09 20.24
CA ILE A 74 20.81 -5.48 19.01
C ILE A 74 21.81 -5.53 17.85
N GLN A 75 22.65 -4.50 17.67
CA GLN A 75 23.68 -4.49 16.64
C GLN A 75 24.71 -5.62 16.83
N ALA A 76 25.17 -5.87 18.06
CA ALA A 76 26.06 -6.99 18.37
C ALA A 76 25.39 -8.35 18.09
N ASN A 77 24.11 -8.51 18.41
CA ASN A 77 23.34 -9.71 18.08
C ASN A 77 23.28 -9.94 16.56
N VAL A 78 22.96 -8.91 15.78
CA VAL A 78 22.96 -8.94 14.32
C VAL A 78 24.33 -9.30 13.75
N GLN A 79 25.41 -8.66 14.22
CA GLN A 79 26.77 -8.97 13.77
C GLN A 79 27.21 -10.40 14.11
N ILE A 80 26.90 -10.88 15.31
CA ILE A 80 27.18 -12.27 15.71
C ILE A 80 26.43 -13.23 14.76
N LYS A 81 25.13 -13.05 14.56
CA LYS A 81 24.35 -13.92 13.67
C LYS A 81 24.81 -13.89 12.21
N LYS A 82 25.19 -12.71 11.69
CA LYS A 82 25.78 -12.51 10.34
C LYS A 82 27.08 -13.31 10.21
N ASN A 83 27.97 -13.22 11.21
CA ASN A 83 29.27 -13.91 11.21
C ASN A 83 29.16 -15.43 11.41
N PHE A 84 28.13 -15.93 12.10
CA PHE A 84 27.87 -17.37 12.23
C PHE A 84 27.00 -17.96 11.09
N GLY A 85 26.55 -17.15 10.13
CA GLY A 85 25.79 -17.61 8.96
C GLY A 85 24.38 -18.15 9.27
N ILE A 86 23.83 -17.87 10.46
CA ILE A 86 22.63 -18.53 11.00
C ILE A 86 21.32 -18.03 10.34
N GLU A 87 21.32 -16.87 9.68
CA GLU A 87 20.07 -16.21 9.21
C GLU A 87 19.71 -16.41 7.73
N LYS A 88 20.61 -16.89 6.86
CA LYS A 88 20.35 -16.96 5.39
C LYS A 88 19.12 -17.79 4.97
N ASN A 89 18.64 -18.70 5.81
CA ASN A 89 17.45 -19.54 5.54
C ASN A 89 16.31 -19.33 6.56
N ARG A 90 16.32 -18.24 7.34
CA ARG A 90 15.22 -17.98 8.28
C ARG A 90 14.07 -17.27 7.56
N ILE A 91 12.88 -17.84 7.69
CA ILE A 91 11.63 -17.15 7.42
C ILE A 91 11.18 -16.49 8.72
N SER A 92 10.92 -15.19 8.71
CA SER A 92 10.19 -14.49 9.77
C SER A 92 8.90 -13.88 9.21
N ILE A 93 7.89 -13.76 10.06
CA ILE A 93 6.61 -13.14 9.74
C ILE A 93 6.34 -12.05 10.78
N SER A 94 6.05 -10.84 10.32
CA SER A 94 5.66 -9.69 11.12
C SER A 94 4.23 -9.29 10.77
N VAL A 95 3.38 -9.03 11.76
CA VAL A 95 1.98 -8.63 11.56
C VAL A 95 1.74 -7.33 12.31
N ILE A 96 1.28 -6.28 11.62
CA ILE A 96 1.04 -4.95 12.20
C ILE A 96 -0.33 -4.40 11.77
N GLY A 97 -1.03 -3.79 12.73
CA GLY A 97 -2.43 -3.39 12.61
C GLY A 97 -3.36 -4.45 13.22
N THR A 98 -4.42 -4.02 13.89
CA THR A 98 -5.44 -4.93 14.44
C THR A 98 -6.20 -5.61 13.31
N GLU A 99 -6.22 -6.95 13.31
CA GLU A 99 -6.95 -7.76 12.33
C GLU A 99 -8.47 -7.43 12.32
N PRO A 100 -9.11 -7.38 11.15
CA PRO A 100 -10.28 -8.21 10.92
C PRO A 100 -9.80 -9.66 10.70
N ALA A 101 -10.19 -10.56 11.60
CA ALA A 101 -9.72 -11.94 11.62
C ALA A 101 -9.96 -12.66 10.27
N PRO A 102 -9.08 -13.60 9.84
CA PRO A 102 -9.25 -14.31 8.59
C PRO A 102 -10.54 -15.13 8.57
N THR A 103 -11.49 -14.72 7.72
CA THR A 103 -12.77 -15.42 7.53
C THR A 103 -12.56 -16.78 6.85
N LYS A 104 -12.36 -17.82 7.66
CA LYS A 104 -12.51 -19.25 7.35
C LYS A 104 -11.83 -19.75 6.06
N THR A 105 -10.65 -20.34 6.22
CA THR A 105 -10.04 -21.23 5.22
C THR A 105 -11.04 -22.30 4.73
N PRO A 106 -11.21 -22.51 3.41
CA PRO A 106 -12.06 -23.59 2.89
C PRO A 106 -11.49 -24.96 3.29
N LYS A 107 -12.26 -25.73 4.06
CA LYS A 107 -11.96 -27.15 4.33
C LYS A 107 -12.52 -27.98 3.16
N PRO A 108 -11.77 -28.92 2.57
CA PRO A 108 -12.23 -29.65 1.39
C PRO A 108 -13.52 -30.45 1.66
N THR A 109 -14.51 -30.22 0.81
CA THR A 109 -15.85 -30.81 0.90
C THR A 109 -15.82 -32.31 0.61
N GLN A 110 -16.38 -33.10 1.53
CA GLN A 110 -16.98 -34.40 1.21
C GLN A 110 -18.46 -34.35 1.59
N THR A 111 -19.32 -34.44 0.57
CA THR A 111 -20.78 -34.53 0.71
C THR A 111 -21.20 -35.99 0.91
N PRO A 112 -22.16 -36.27 1.79
CA PRO A 112 -23.38 -36.92 1.30
C PRO A 112 -24.69 -36.31 1.84
N VAL A 113 -25.49 -35.77 0.92
CA VAL A 113 -26.95 -35.92 0.71
C VAL A 113 -27.91 -36.13 1.91
N ALA A 114 -29.01 -35.33 1.89
CA ALA A 114 -30.34 -35.46 2.54
C ALA A 114 -30.55 -34.86 3.96
N SER A 115 -31.74 -34.35 4.35
CA SER A 115 -32.92 -33.86 3.57
C SER A 115 -34.03 -33.17 4.44
N VAL A 116 -34.87 -32.35 3.78
CA VAL A 116 -36.24 -31.83 4.14
C VAL A 116 -36.42 -30.74 5.23
N SER A 117 -37.20 -29.72 4.83
CA SER A 117 -37.92 -28.65 5.57
C SER A 117 -39.11 -29.21 6.43
N PRO A 118 -39.94 -28.45 7.21
CA PRO A 118 -40.40 -27.05 6.99
C PRO A 118 -40.65 -26.11 8.20
N VAL A 119 -41.11 -24.90 7.85
CA VAL A 119 -41.50 -23.72 8.67
C VAL A 119 -42.98 -23.83 9.10
N PRO A 120 -43.40 -23.22 10.23
CA PRO A 120 -44.28 -22.01 10.23
C PRO A 120 -43.69 -20.89 11.14
N THR A 121 -43.83 -19.56 10.97
CA THR A 121 -44.90 -18.61 10.59
C THR A 121 -45.31 -17.72 11.79
N GLU A 122 -45.36 -16.40 11.54
CA GLU A 122 -46.01 -15.30 12.32
C GLU A 122 -45.36 -14.79 13.66
N THR A 123 -45.56 -13.54 14.15
CA THR A 123 -46.35 -12.36 13.65
C THR A 123 -45.65 -10.98 13.88
N GLN A 124 -46.39 -9.89 13.59
CA GLN A 124 -46.32 -8.43 13.89
C GLN A 124 -45.99 -8.02 15.36
N ALA A 125 -45.84 -6.75 15.79
CA ALA A 125 -45.44 -5.42 15.27
C ALA A 125 -45.85 -4.35 16.32
N HIS A 126 -45.00 -3.39 16.71
CA HIS A 126 -45.39 -1.98 17.00
C HIS A 126 -44.22 -1.08 17.45
N ASN A 127 -44.29 0.18 17.04
CA ASN A 127 -43.67 1.40 17.60
C ASN A 127 -44.85 2.24 18.19
N PRO A 128 -44.67 3.33 19.00
CA PRO A 128 -43.74 4.43 18.69
C PRO A 128 -43.13 5.27 19.85
N GLU A 129 -42.21 6.15 19.45
CA GLU A 129 -41.95 7.54 19.92
C GLU A 129 -41.82 7.90 21.41
N THR A 130 -40.69 8.56 21.73
CA THR A 130 -40.68 9.88 22.40
C THR A 130 -39.53 10.75 21.90
N SER A 131 -39.76 12.06 21.91
CA SER A 131 -38.90 13.16 21.46
C SER A 131 -38.06 13.78 22.58
N ASP A 132 -37.00 14.53 22.23
CA ASP A 132 -36.70 15.84 22.85
C ASP A 132 -35.70 16.68 22.01
N GLU A 133 -35.82 18.00 22.08
CA GLU A 133 -35.12 19.01 21.26
C GLU A 133 -33.90 19.67 21.97
N PRO A 134 -33.06 20.48 21.28
CA PRO A 134 -31.68 20.76 21.71
C PRO A 134 -31.49 21.98 22.63
N SER A 135 -30.31 22.07 23.26
CA SER A 135 -29.84 23.24 24.00
C SER A 135 -28.51 23.77 23.41
N ALA A 136 -28.37 25.10 23.34
CA ALA A 136 -27.26 25.78 22.66
C ALA A 136 -26.35 26.56 23.62
N SER A 137 -25.04 26.54 23.39
CA SER A 137 -24.04 27.42 24.03
C SER A 137 -22.70 27.42 23.27
N PRO A 138 -21.78 28.38 23.53
CA PRO A 138 -21.20 29.18 22.45
C PRO A 138 -19.85 28.71 21.87
N SER A 139 -19.53 29.30 20.71
CA SER A 139 -18.32 29.09 19.91
C SER A 139 -17.05 29.73 20.51
N PRO A 140 -15.89 29.05 20.50
CA PRO A 140 -14.57 29.65 20.70
C PRO A 140 -13.87 30.04 19.37
N SER A 141 -13.03 31.07 19.43
CA SER A 141 -12.21 31.59 18.32
C SER A 141 -11.14 30.60 17.82
N PRO A 142 -10.54 30.80 16.62
CA PRO A 142 -9.95 29.71 15.85
C PRO A 142 -8.64 29.15 16.39
N ALA A 143 -8.50 27.83 16.28
CA ALA A 143 -7.27 27.08 16.48
C ALA A 143 -6.22 27.39 15.37
N PRO A 144 -4.91 27.17 15.62
CA PRO A 144 -3.88 27.33 14.60
C PRO A 144 -4.11 26.39 13.41
N THR A 145 -3.75 26.86 12.21
CA THR A 145 -3.86 26.10 10.96
C THR A 145 -3.15 24.74 11.09
N PRO A 146 -3.83 23.61 10.79
CA PRO A 146 -3.17 22.31 10.77
C PRO A 146 -2.05 22.30 9.74
N VAL A 147 -0.92 21.66 10.09
CA VAL A 147 0.02 21.19 9.08
C VAL A 147 -0.72 20.11 8.28
N GLU A 148 -0.78 20.29 6.97
CA GLU A 148 -1.46 19.37 6.07
C GLU A 148 -0.74 18.01 6.10
N GLU A 149 -1.32 17.02 6.79
CA GLU A 149 -0.84 15.64 6.73
C GLU A 149 -1.14 15.10 5.33
N GLU A 150 -0.08 14.81 4.56
CA GLU A 150 -0.17 14.09 3.29
C GLU A 150 -1.05 12.84 3.48
N PRO A 151 -2.13 12.65 2.71
CA PRO A 151 -3.16 11.64 3.00
C PRO A 151 -2.64 10.23 2.71
N THR A 152 -1.90 9.68 3.67
CA THR A 152 -1.31 8.35 3.57
C THR A 152 -2.38 7.26 3.41
N GLY A 153 -2.18 6.36 2.44
CA GLY A 153 -2.93 5.11 2.37
C GLY A 153 -2.56 4.24 3.58
N SER A 154 -3.39 4.28 4.63
CA SER A 154 -3.11 3.62 5.91
C SER A 154 -2.95 2.09 5.78
N GLY A 155 -3.59 1.52 4.75
CA GLY A 155 -3.44 0.12 4.34
C GLY A 155 -2.00 -0.24 3.95
N ALA A 156 -1.26 0.62 3.24
CA ALA A 156 0.06 0.27 2.70
C ALA A 156 1.07 -0.17 3.77
N ALA A 157 1.12 0.51 4.92
CA ALA A 157 2.03 0.20 6.03
C ALA A 157 1.55 -0.92 6.98
N THR A 158 0.27 -1.32 6.90
CA THR A 158 -0.35 -2.34 7.77
C THR A 158 -0.55 -3.67 7.05
N GLY A 159 -0.55 -4.78 7.79
CA GLY A 159 -0.72 -6.14 7.26
C GLY A 159 0.40 -7.11 7.64
N MET A 160 0.50 -8.20 6.88
CA MET A 160 1.51 -9.24 7.06
C MET A 160 2.74 -8.97 6.18
N TYR A 161 3.91 -8.94 6.79
CA TYR A 161 5.21 -8.91 6.12
C TYR A 161 5.94 -10.23 6.35
N ILE A 162 6.64 -10.70 5.32
CA ILE A 162 7.52 -11.86 5.40
C ILE A 162 8.95 -11.42 5.09
N THR A 163 9.92 -11.95 5.82
CA THR A 163 11.34 -11.82 5.49
C THR A 163 11.90 -13.21 5.19
N ILE A 164 12.61 -13.35 4.07
CA ILE A 164 13.23 -14.61 3.64
C ILE A 164 14.71 -14.31 3.31
N GLY A 165 15.59 -14.64 4.25
CA GLY A 165 17.00 -14.22 4.16
C GLY A 165 17.11 -12.70 4.18
N ASP A 166 17.58 -12.11 3.09
CA ASP A 166 17.83 -10.66 2.94
C ASP A 166 16.68 -9.92 2.21
N GLU A 167 15.52 -10.56 1.99
CA GLU A 167 14.36 -9.94 1.32
C GLU A 167 13.16 -9.83 2.26
N THR A 168 12.73 -8.60 2.58
CA THR A 168 11.41 -8.32 3.19
C THR A 168 10.40 -7.88 2.13
N PHE A 169 9.17 -8.40 2.22
CA PHE A 169 8.04 -7.92 1.41
C PHE A 169 6.69 -8.17 2.10
N LYS A 170 5.69 -7.37 1.72
CA LYS A 170 4.31 -7.50 2.18
C LYS A 170 3.63 -8.66 1.47
N LEU A 171 2.92 -9.51 2.23
CA LEU A 171 2.09 -10.59 1.68
C LEU A 171 0.70 -10.09 1.31
N ASP A 172 0.20 -10.58 0.18
CA ASP A 172 -1.21 -10.47 -0.16
C ASP A 172 -2.11 -11.25 0.83
N THR A 173 -3.32 -10.74 0.99
CA THR A 173 -4.44 -11.40 1.68
C THR A 173 -5.42 -11.86 0.61
N TYR A 174 -5.64 -13.18 0.50
CA TYR A 174 -6.75 -13.69 -0.31
C TYR A 174 -8.08 -13.30 0.34
N SER A 175 -8.95 -12.63 -0.42
CA SER A 175 -10.32 -12.34 -0.03
C SER A 175 -11.22 -12.40 -1.26
N GLU A 176 -12.02 -13.46 -1.35
CA GLU A 176 -13.00 -13.60 -2.44
C GLU A 176 -14.04 -12.47 -2.42
N GLU A 177 -14.44 -12.02 -1.24
CA GLU A 177 -15.35 -10.90 -1.06
C GLU A 177 -14.77 -9.59 -1.62
N ALA A 178 -13.48 -9.32 -1.40
CA ALA A 178 -12.80 -8.17 -1.99
C ALA A 178 -12.69 -8.29 -3.52
N TYR A 179 -12.51 -9.50 -4.05
CA TYR A 179 -12.47 -9.76 -5.48
C TYR A 179 -13.84 -9.55 -6.15
N ASP A 180 -14.92 -10.00 -5.50
CA ASP A 180 -16.29 -9.69 -5.90
C ASP A 180 -16.58 -8.19 -5.79
N ASN A 181 -16.13 -7.52 -4.74
CA ASN A 181 -16.28 -6.08 -4.54
C ASN A 181 -15.60 -5.28 -5.68
N TYR A 182 -14.33 -5.58 -5.99
CA TYR A 182 -13.62 -4.92 -7.09
C TYR A 182 -14.26 -5.21 -8.45
N ALA A 183 -14.66 -6.46 -8.74
CA ALA A 183 -15.34 -6.79 -9.98
C ALA A 183 -16.66 -6.01 -10.13
N ASN A 184 -17.45 -5.90 -9.05
CA ASN A 184 -18.67 -5.10 -9.03
C ASN A 184 -18.40 -3.59 -9.21
N TYR A 185 -17.31 -3.07 -8.66
CA TYR A 185 -16.88 -1.69 -8.85
C TYR A 185 -16.58 -1.38 -10.33
N ILE A 186 -15.78 -2.23 -10.97
CA ILE A 186 -15.45 -2.13 -12.40
C ILE A 186 -16.69 -2.28 -13.28
N ASN A 187 -17.59 -3.21 -12.95
CA ASN A 187 -18.86 -3.39 -13.67
C ASN A 187 -19.79 -2.16 -13.52
N LYS A 188 -19.82 -1.51 -12.33
CA LYS A 188 -20.52 -0.24 -12.12
C LYS A 188 -19.91 0.88 -12.97
N ILE A 189 -18.58 0.99 -13.03
CA ILE A 189 -17.86 1.94 -13.91
C ILE A 189 -18.29 1.73 -15.36
N LYS A 190 -18.21 0.52 -15.92
CA LYS A 190 -18.56 0.28 -17.34
C LYS A 190 -20.02 0.58 -17.63
N LYS A 191 -20.94 0.20 -16.75
CA LYS A 191 -22.36 0.53 -16.87
C LYS A 191 -22.60 2.05 -16.87
N MET A 192 -21.91 2.80 -16.02
CA MET A 192 -22.03 4.27 -15.96
C MET A 192 -21.35 4.95 -17.16
N ALA A 193 -20.24 4.41 -17.64
CA ALA A 193 -19.45 4.97 -18.75
C ALA A 193 -20.19 4.81 -20.10
N GLY A 194 -20.90 3.69 -20.28
CA GLY A 194 -21.72 3.42 -21.46
C GLY A 194 -20.94 2.76 -22.61
N PRO A 195 -21.50 2.77 -23.83
CA PRO A 195 -20.85 2.18 -25.00
C PRO A 195 -19.72 3.05 -25.56
N ASP A 196 -19.81 4.38 -25.42
CA ASP A 196 -18.92 5.34 -26.08
C ASP A 196 -17.55 5.47 -25.42
N ILE A 197 -17.41 4.97 -24.19
CA ILE A 197 -16.16 5.01 -23.41
C ILE A 197 -15.66 3.59 -23.18
N GLU A 198 -14.45 3.32 -23.65
CA GLU A 198 -13.75 2.05 -23.43
C GLU A 198 -13.20 2.00 -22.01
N VAL A 199 -13.40 0.89 -21.30
CA VAL A 199 -12.95 0.74 -19.90
C VAL A 199 -11.92 -0.38 -19.81
N TYR A 200 -10.79 -0.06 -19.18
CA TYR A 200 -9.67 -0.96 -18.93
C TYR A 200 -9.53 -1.19 -17.43
N SER A 201 -9.47 -2.47 -17.04
CA SER A 201 -9.21 -2.90 -15.66
C SER A 201 -7.78 -3.39 -15.56
N MET A 202 -6.93 -2.71 -14.80
CA MET A 202 -5.49 -2.95 -14.73
C MET A 202 -5.03 -3.11 -13.29
N LEU A 203 -5.19 -4.32 -12.74
CA LEU A 203 -4.60 -4.65 -11.44
C LEU A 203 -3.08 -4.80 -11.57
N ALA A 204 -2.35 -3.94 -10.86
CA ALA A 204 -0.91 -4.08 -10.67
C ALA A 204 -0.65 -5.17 -9.61
N PRO A 205 0.05 -6.27 -9.93
CA PRO A 205 0.36 -7.31 -8.96
C PRO A 205 1.20 -6.77 -7.79
N SER A 206 1.14 -7.43 -6.65
CA SER A 206 2.09 -7.18 -5.56
C SER A 206 3.41 -7.89 -5.83
N ARG A 207 4.48 -7.41 -5.20
CA ARG A 207 5.76 -8.12 -5.18
C ARG A 207 5.64 -9.54 -4.59
N SER A 208 4.71 -9.80 -3.68
CA SER A 208 4.50 -11.17 -3.15
C SER A 208 3.86 -12.12 -4.16
N THR A 209 2.86 -11.65 -4.91
CA THR A 209 2.27 -12.42 -6.02
C THR A 209 3.31 -12.69 -7.11
N TYR A 210 4.15 -11.70 -7.43
CA TYR A 210 5.29 -11.89 -8.33
C TYR A 210 6.30 -12.93 -7.81
N LEU A 211 6.75 -12.82 -6.56
CA LEU A 211 7.70 -13.75 -5.94
C LEU A 211 7.15 -15.17 -5.76
N ALA A 212 5.83 -15.32 -5.59
CA ALA A 212 5.17 -16.60 -5.48
C ALA A 212 5.28 -17.45 -6.75
N LEU A 213 5.22 -16.82 -7.92
CA LEU A 213 5.28 -17.49 -9.22
C LEU A 213 6.72 -17.77 -9.70
N THR A 214 7.70 -17.09 -9.10
CA THR A 214 9.07 -17.01 -9.64
C THR A 214 10.13 -17.61 -8.73
N LYS A 215 9.95 -17.54 -7.40
CA LYS A 215 10.99 -17.84 -6.42
C LYS A 215 10.53 -18.67 -5.23
N TYR A 216 9.29 -18.49 -4.79
CA TYR A 216 8.79 -19.04 -3.53
C TYR A 216 7.42 -19.73 -3.70
N ASP A 217 7.46 -20.96 -4.22
CA ASP A 217 6.27 -21.79 -4.49
C ASP A 217 5.28 -21.90 -3.31
N PHE A 218 5.77 -21.88 -2.06
CA PHE A 218 4.89 -21.91 -0.87
C PHE A 218 3.95 -20.69 -0.74
N LEU A 219 4.25 -19.58 -1.44
CA LEU A 219 3.39 -18.41 -1.52
C LEU A 219 2.29 -18.54 -2.58
N SER A 220 2.33 -19.54 -3.47
CA SER A 220 1.34 -19.73 -4.55
C SER A 220 -0.10 -19.74 -4.04
N SER A 221 -0.34 -20.39 -2.90
CA SER A 221 -1.64 -20.43 -2.20
C SER A 221 -2.16 -19.07 -1.70
N ARG A 222 -1.31 -18.03 -1.69
CA ARG A 222 -1.63 -16.66 -1.29
C ARG A 222 -1.52 -15.66 -2.43
N ALA A 223 -0.97 -16.05 -3.58
CA ALA A 223 -0.89 -15.21 -4.76
C ALA A 223 -2.31 -14.82 -5.20
N ALA A 224 -2.51 -13.55 -5.50
CA ALA A 224 -3.82 -13.05 -5.87
C ALA A 224 -4.25 -13.60 -7.23
N ASN A 225 -5.42 -14.24 -7.29
CA ASN A 225 -5.90 -14.90 -8.51
C ASN A 225 -6.54 -13.88 -9.47
N VAL A 226 -5.68 -13.22 -10.24
CA VAL A 226 -6.07 -12.22 -11.25
C VAL A 226 -7.07 -12.80 -12.26
N GLU A 227 -6.97 -14.08 -12.62
CA GLU A 227 -7.92 -14.73 -13.54
C GLU A 227 -9.30 -14.92 -12.92
N GLN A 228 -9.38 -15.30 -11.63
CA GLN A 228 -10.64 -15.38 -10.88
C GLN A 228 -11.32 -14.01 -10.79
N ILE A 229 -10.57 -12.94 -10.51
CA ILE A 229 -11.10 -11.57 -10.49
C ILE A 229 -11.62 -11.18 -11.89
N ASN A 230 -10.79 -11.36 -12.92
CA ASN A 230 -11.13 -11.02 -14.30
C ASN A 230 -12.33 -11.82 -14.84
N SER A 231 -12.56 -13.05 -14.35
CA SER A 231 -13.72 -13.88 -14.72
C SER A 231 -15.06 -13.33 -14.22
N LYS A 232 -15.04 -12.48 -13.19
CA LYS A 232 -16.19 -11.82 -12.56
C LYS A 232 -16.48 -10.43 -13.15
N ILE A 233 -15.57 -9.90 -13.97
CA ILE A 233 -15.70 -8.62 -14.66
C ILE A 233 -16.46 -8.80 -15.99
N ASP A 234 -17.30 -7.83 -16.34
CA ASP A 234 -18.09 -7.80 -17.57
C ASP A 234 -17.18 -7.85 -18.81
N LYS A 235 -17.56 -8.67 -19.80
CA LYS A 235 -16.75 -8.91 -21.01
C LYS A 235 -16.57 -7.69 -21.93
N SER A 236 -17.33 -6.62 -21.71
CA SER A 236 -17.13 -5.32 -22.39
C SER A 236 -16.06 -4.45 -21.72
N VAL A 237 -15.50 -4.88 -20.58
CA VAL A 237 -14.29 -4.30 -19.98
C VAL A 237 -13.07 -5.06 -20.47
N LYS A 238 -12.02 -4.32 -20.85
CA LYS A 238 -10.74 -4.89 -21.27
C LYS A 238 -9.84 -5.09 -20.06
N ASN A 239 -9.78 -6.32 -19.57
CA ASN A 239 -8.86 -6.72 -18.50
C ASN A 239 -7.41 -6.73 -19.00
N VAL A 240 -6.52 -6.06 -18.28
CA VAL A 240 -5.08 -5.91 -18.60
C VAL A 240 -4.28 -6.89 -17.75
N ASN A 241 -3.73 -7.95 -18.34
CA ASN A 241 -3.01 -8.99 -17.61
C ASN A 241 -1.52 -8.66 -17.42
N VAL A 242 -1.24 -7.71 -16.52
CA VAL A 242 0.13 -7.29 -16.18
C VAL A 242 1.00 -8.44 -15.64
N LEU A 243 0.38 -9.38 -14.91
CA LEU A 243 1.07 -10.49 -14.26
C LEU A 243 1.87 -11.36 -15.24
N ARG A 244 1.37 -11.50 -16.48
CA ARG A 244 2.06 -12.24 -17.54
C ARG A 244 3.45 -11.66 -17.82
N SER A 245 3.55 -10.38 -18.17
CA SER A 245 4.84 -9.77 -18.50
C SER A 245 5.77 -9.69 -17.29
N MET A 246 5.26 -9.58 -16.07
CA MET A 246 6.11 -9.63 -14.88
C MET A 246 6.80 -10.99 -14.70
N VAL A 247 6.13 -12.10 -15.05
CA VAL A 247 6.76 -13.43 -15.05
C VAL A 247 7.72 -13.58 -16.25
N GLU A 248 7.40 -13.03 -17.42
CA GLU A 248 8.29 -13.03 -18.58
C GLU A 248 9.59 -12.23 -18.34
N HIS A 249 9.57 -11.24 -17.45
CA HIS A 249 10.69 -10.35 -17.11
C HIS A 249 11.20 -10.56 -15.66
N VAL A 250 11.11 -11.79 -15.14
CA VAL A 250 11.53 -12.18 -13.78
C VAL A 250 13.00 -11.89 -13.43
N ASP A 251 13.90 -12.01 -14.40
CA ASP A 251 15.33 -11.78 -14.18
C ASP A 251 15.70 -10.27 -14.18
N GLU A 252 14.72 -9.38 -14.36
CA GLU A 252 14.90 -7.93 -14.41
C GLU A 252 14.46 -7.23 -13.12
N TYR A 253 14.99 -6.03 -12.90
CA TYR A 253 14.72 -5.23 -11.70
C TYR A 253 13.38 -4.48 -11.80
N ILE A 254 12.28 -5.23 -11.77
CA ILE A 254 10.91 -4.75 -12.02
C ILE A 254 10.10 -4.38 -10.77
N TYR A 255 10.58 -4.74 -9.57
CA TYR A 255 10.06 -4.28 -8.27
C TYR A 255 11.19 -3.75 -7.38
N TYR A 256 10.90 -2.75 -6.56
CA TYR A 256 11.81 -2.34 -5.48
C TYR A 256 11.93 -3.45 -4.41
N ARG A 257 13.09 -3.57 -3.76
CA ARG A 257 13.28 -4.54 -2.67
C ARG A 257 12.87 -3.97 -1.32
N THR A 258 13.06 -2.67 -1.16
CA THR A 258 12.78 -1.92 0.06
C THR A 258 11.42 -1.24 0.01
N ASP A 259 10.78 -1.13 -1.16
CA ASP A 259 9.45 -0.54 -1.32
C ASP A 259 8.42 -1.55 -1.90
N HIS A 260 7.13 -1.22 -1.79
CA HIS A 260 6.02 -2.04 -2.28
C HIS A 260 5.69 -1.84 -3.77
N HIS A 261 6.04 -0.70 -4.37
CA HIS A 261 5.75 -0.41 -5.78
C HIS A 261 6.60 -1.23 -6.76
N TRP A 262 6.11 -1.34 -7.99
CA TRP A 262 6.95 -1.68 -9.14
C TRP A 262 8.04 -0.61 -9.35
N THR A 263 9.15 -0.96 -10.02
CA THR A 263 10.06 0.05 -10.55
C THR A 263 9.43 0.72 -11.78
N HIS A 264 10.01 1.83 -12.26
CA HIS A 264 9.54 2.45 -13.51
C HIS A 264 9.68 1.51 -14.72
N LEU A 265 10.55 0.48 -14.64
CA LEU A 265 10.62 -0.61 -15.62
C LEU A 265 9.45 -1.61 -15.48
N GLY A 266 9.05 -1.96 -14.25
CA GLY A 266 7.84 -2.75 -14.03
C GLY A 266 6.57 -2.02 -14.50
N ALA A 267 6.49 -0.70 -14.25
CA ALA A 267 5.43 0.16 -14.77
C ALA A 267 5.42 0.22 -16.32
N TYR A 268 6.60 0.24 -16.96
CA TYR A 268 6.73 0.14 -18.41
C TYR A 268 6.13 -1.17 -18.94
N TYR A 269 6.41 -2.31 -18.30
CA TYR A 269 5.81 -3.60 -18.70
C TYR A 269 4.28 -3.60 -18.50
N GLY A 270 3.77 -2.99 -17.43
CA GLY A 270 2.33 -2.72 -17.28
C GLY A 270 1.74 -1.90 -18.43
N TYR A 271 2.43 -0.84 -18.86
CA TYR A 271 2.08 -0.08 -20.06
C TYR A 271 2.07 -0.95 -21.33
N THR A 272 3.04 -1.85 -21.52
CA THR A 272 3.05 -2.72 -22.71
C THR A 272 1.85 -3.67 -22.75
N GLU A 273 1.43 -4.20 -21.60
CA GLU A 273 0.22 -5.02 -21.48
C GLU A 273 -1.06 -4.22 -21.71
N LEU A 274 -1.12 -2.97 -21.23
CA LEU A 274 -2.23 -2.06 -21.56
C LEU A 274 -2.31 -1.84 -23.08
N MET A 275 -1.19 -1.58 -23.76
CA MET A 275 -1.18 -1.41 -25.22
C MET A 275 -1.58 -2.69 -25.97
N LYS A 276 -1.24 -3.88 -25.48
CA LYS A 276 -1.73 -5.17 -26.00
C LYS A 276 -3.25 -5.30 -25.81
N ALA A 277 -3.78 -4.99 -24.62
CA ALA A 277 -5.23 -5.02 -24.34
C ALA A 277 -6.02 -3.99 -25.17
N ARG A 278 -5.38 -2.88 -25.57
CA ARG A 278 -5.92 -1.90 -26.53
C ARG A 278 -5.90 -2.37 -27.99
N ASN A 279 -5.27 -3.51 -28.30
CA ASN A 279 -4.93 -3.96 -29.67
C ASN A 279 -3.99 -3.00 -30.42
N ARG A 280 -3.12 -2.30 -29.69
CA ARG A 280 -2.17 -1.28 -30.19
C ARG A 280 -0.71 -1.66 -29.92
N GLN A 281 -0.41 -2.96 -29.88
CA GLN A 281 0.93 -3.47 -29.56
C GLN A 281 2.03 -3.02 -30.56
N SER A 282 1.66 -2.71 -31.82
CA SER A 282 2.57 -2.13 -32.82
C SER A 282 2.98 -0.69 -32.52
N GLU A 283 2.30 -0.03 -31.60
CA GLU A 283 2.52 1.37 -31.23
C GLU A 283 3.26 1.50 -29.89
N ILE A 284 3.68 0.38 -29.28
CA ILE A 284 4.50 0.39 -28.06
C ILE A 284 5.81 1.13 -28.36
N ILE A 285 6.05 2.21 -27.62
CA ILE A 285 7.30 2.96 -27.69
C ILE A 285 8.38 2.14 -26.98
N PRO A 286 9.41 1.63 -27.67
CA PRO A 286 10.43 0.81 -27.03
C PRO A 286 11.24 1.66 -26.04
N LEU A 287 11.59 1.07 -24.89
CA LEU A 287 12.30 1.74 -23.79
C LEU A 287 13.61 2.44 -24.23
N SER A 288 14.25 1.97 -25.32
CA SER A 288 15.42 2.60 -25.92
C SER A 288 15.18 3.99 -26.53
N LYS A 289 13.93 4.41 -26.73
CA LYS A 289 13.55 5.78 -27.13
C LYS A 289 13.55 6.77 -25.97
N TYR A 290 13.42 6.28 -24.74
CA TYR A 290 13.52 7.09 -23.51
C TYR A 290 14.99 7.27 -23.15
N SER A 291 15.67 8.15 -23.90
CA SER A 291 17.11 8.39 -23.83
C SER A 291 17.53 9.13 -22.56
N GLU A 292 16.72 10.09 -22.09
CA GLU A 292 16.97 10.82 -20.85
C GLU A 292 16.41 10.07 -19.64
N LYS A 293 17.22 9.92 -18.60
CA LYS A 293 16.88 9.17 -17.38
C LYS A 293 17.42 9.88 -16.14
N LEU A 294 16.61 9.94 -15.10
CA LEU A 294 17.04 10.27 -13.75
C LEU A 294 17.44 8.97 -13.03
N VAL A 295 18.64 8.96 -12.44
CA VAL A 295 19.08 7.89 -11.53
C VAL A 295 19.16 8.45 -10.12
N VAL A 296 18.55 7.77 -9.16
CA VAL A 296 18.53 8.12 -7.73
C VAL A 296 18.90 6.89 -6.92
N GLU A 297 20.12 6.87 -6.40
CA GLU A 297 20.62 5.85 -5.49
C GLU A 297 20.18 6.13 -4.04
N GLY A 298 20.28 5.13 -3.17
CA GLY A 298 20.01 5.30 -1.73
C GLY A 298 18.52 5.31 -1.37
N TYR A 299 17.64 4.78 -2.22
CA TYR A 299 16.22 4.69 -1.91
C TYR A 299 15.96 3.59 -0.88
N LEU A 300 15.29 3.97 0.22
CA LEU A 300 14.73 3.06 1.21
C LEU A 300 13.22 3.31 1.27
N GLY A 301 12.44 2.34 0.81
CA GLY A 301 10.99 2.43 0.67
C GLY A 301 10.28 2.89 1.94
N PHE A 302 9.58 4.01 1.85
CA PHE A 302 9.08 4.73 3.03
C PHE A 302 8.08 3.91 3.84
N TYR A 303 7.14 3.24 3.16
CA TYR A 303 6.08 2.44 3.79
C TYR A 303 6.61 1.16 4.45
N ASN A 304 7.75 0.64 3.99
CA ASN A 304 8.37 -0.54 4.58
C ASN A 304 9.45 -0.19 5.61
N LYS A 305 9.77 1.09 5.88
CA LYS A 305 10.79 1.53 6.85
C LYS A 305 10.77 0.76 8.20
N PRO A 306 9.61 0.45 8.82
CA PRO A 306 9.54 -0.33 10.06
C PRO A 306 10.04 -1.79 9.96
N TYR A 307 10.24 -2.30 8.74
CA TYR A 307 10.56 -3.71 8.45
C TYR A 307 11.84 -3.90 7.65
N LEU A 308 12.59 -2.81 7.37
CA LEU A 308 13.85 -2.87 6.65
C LEU A 308 14.89 -3.62 7.48
N THR A 309 15.48 -4.63 6.88
CA THR A 309 16.58 -5.41 7.45
C THR A 309 17.90 -4.63 7.35
N GLN A 310 18.93 -5.06 8.08
CA GLN A 310 20.27 -4.52 7.86
C GLN A 310 20.75 -4.74 6.41
N ALA A 311 20.29 -5.78 5.71
CA ALA A 311 20.65 -6.00 4.31
C ALA A 311 20.02 -4.97 3.36
N ASP A 312 18.84 -4.44 3.70
CA ASP A 312 18.20 -3.33 2.99
C ASP A 312 18.94 -2.00 3.22
N TYR A 313 19.44 -1.75 4.43
CA TYR A 313 20.31 -0.59 4.72
C TYR A 313 21.70 -0.71 4.08
N ASP A 314 22.29 -1.91 4.10
CA ASP A 314 23.59 -2.21 3.46
C ASP A 314 23.50 -2.13 1.92
N ASN A 315 22.31 -2.37 1.35
CA ASN A 315 22.04 -2.36 -0.08
C ASN A 315 20.70 -1.63 -0.33
N PRO A 316 20.66 -0.29 -0.38
CA PRO A 316 19.45 0.45 -0.72
C PRO A 316 19.09 0.29 -2.20
N ASP A 317 17.84 0.60 -2.55
CA ASP A 317 17.38 0.55 -3.94
C ASP A 317 17.88 1.75 -4.76
N THR A 318 17.85 1.59 -6.08
CA THR A 318 18.07 2.68 -7.04
C THR A 318 16.80 2.89 -7.87
N ILE A 319 16.28 4.11 -7.89
CA ILE A 319 15.22 4.51 -8.81
C ILE A 319 15.85 4.93 -10.14
N ILE A 320 15.45 4.28 -11.22
CA ILE A 320 15.77 4.68 -12.60
C ILE A 320 14.47 5.17 -13.23
N ALA A 321 14.35 6.48 -13.44
CA ALA A 321 13.15 7.10 -13.98
C ALA A 321 13.37 7.66 -15.39
N TYR A 322 12.59 7.17 -16.35
CA TYR A 322 12.61 7.53 -17.77
C TYR A 322 11.81 8.82 -18.02
N TYR A 323 12.43 9.88 -18.53
CA TYR A 323 11.71 11.13 -18.81
C TYR A 323 10.79 11.00 -20.04
N PRO A 324 9.59 11.62 -20.05
CA PRO A 324 8.69 11.60 -21.19
C PRO A 324 9.35 12.06 -22.49
N ILE A 325 9.06 11.37 -23.59
CA ILE A 325 9.63 11.65 -24.92
C ILE A 325 8.81 12.65 -25.76
N VAL A 326 7.79 13.25 -25.17
CA VAL A 326 6.93 14.27 -25.78
C VAL A 326 6.77 15.43 -24.80
N ASP A 327 6.76 16.66 -25.30
CA ASP A 327 6.46 17.84 -24.49
C ASP A 327 5.05 17.72 -23.89
N TYR A 328 4.91 18.14 -22.63
CA TYR A 328 3.65 18.11 -21.91
C TYR A 328 3.53 19.31 -20.97
N LYS A 329 2.28 19.62 -20.61
CA LYS A 329 1.95 20.52 -19.50
C LYS A 329 1.09 19.76 -18.51
N TYR A 330 1.57 19.61 -17.29
CA TYR A 330 0.87 18.94 -16.19
C TYR A 330 0.33 19.98 -15.21
N ILE A 331 -0.98 20.19 -15.20
CA ILE A 331 -1.70 20.96 -14.18
C ILE A 331 -2.29 20.02 -13.11
N TYR A 332 -1.95 20.30 -11.87
CA TYR A 332 -2.53 19.71 -10.67
C TYR A 332 -3.62 20.63 -10.12
N ASN A 333 -4.79 20.07 -9.77
CA ASN A 333 -5.88 20.82 -9.15
C ASN A 333 -6.30 20.16 -7.83
N SER A 334 -6.22 20.89 -6.73
CA SER A 334 -6.93 20.59 -5.47
C SER A 334 -7.97 21.69 -5.20
N GLN A 335 -8.68 21.60 -4.07
CA GLN A 335 -9.74 22.53 -3.69
C GLN A 335 -9.25 24.00 -3.66
N ASP A 336 -8.05 24.23 -3.15
CA ASP A 336 -7.51 25.56 -2.87
C ASP A 336 -6.47 26.04 -3.90
N VAL A 337 -5.92 25.14 -4.73
CA VAL A 337 -4.84 25.50 -5.64
C VAL A 337 -4.88 24.76 -6.99
N SER A 338 -4.59 25.51 -8.06
CA SER A 338 -4.25 24.98 -9.38
C SER A 338 -2.81 25.39 -9.70
N ILE A 339 -1.91 24.43 -9.86
CA ILE A 339 -0.47 24.65 -10.09
C ILE A 339 0.08 23.73 -11.18
N GLU A 340 1.12 24.19 -11.86
CA GLU A 340 1.90 23.36 -12.76
C GLU A 340 2.87 22.47 -11.97
N LYS A 341 2.91 21.17 -12.29
CA LYS A 341 3.75 20.14 -11.67
C LYS A 341 4.60 19.43 -12.73
N ARG A 342 5.50 18.55 -12.29
CA ARG A 342 6.33 17.70 -13.18
C ARG A 342 5.96 16.23 -12.98
N LEU A 343 6.00 15.41 -14.04
CA LEU A 343 5.77 13.97 -13.92
C LEU A 343 6.92 13.24 -13.22
N ILE A 344 8.14 13.80 -13.31
CA ILE A 344 9.34 13.35 -12.61
C ILE A 344 9.97 14.59 -11.98
N ASN A 345 9.82 14.76 -10.66
CA ASN A 345 10.38 15.88 -9.92
C ASN A 345 11.51 15.41 -8.98
N LYS A 346 12.76 15.62 -9.40
CA LYS A 346 13.95 15.33 -8.58
C LYS A 346 13.94 16.07 -7.23
N GLU A 347 13.29 17.23 -7.14
CA GLU A 347 13.24 18.05 -5.91
C GLU A 347 12.43 17.40 -4.76
N ARG A 348 11.65 16.34 -5.05
CA ARG A 348 10.99 15.50 -4.04
C ARG A 348 11.96 14.55 -3.31
N VAL A 349 13.10 14.23 -3.92
CA VAL A 349 14.12 13.35 -3.36
C VAL A 349 14.86 14.06 -2.22
N LYS A 350 14.52 13.71 -0.98
CA LYS A 350 15.11 14.26 0.24
C LYS A 350 15.31 13.13 1.27
N PRO A 351 16.42 13.09 2.04
CA PRO A 351 16.78 11.94 2.88
C PRO A 351 15.71 11.43 3.84
N ASP A 352 14.82 12.31 4.32
CA ASP A 352 13.73 11.99 5.25
C ASP A 352 12.41 11.57 4.56
N LYS A 353 12.28 11.83 3.25
CA LYS A 353 11.04 11.64 2.47
C LYS A 353 11.01 10.32 1.71
N ASP A 354 9.84 9.97 1.19
CA ASP A 354 9.70 8.90 0.22
C ASP A 354 10.20 9.38 -1.15
N TYR A 355 11.21 8.72 -1.71
CA TYR A 355 11.74 9.11 -3.01
C TYR A 355 10.76 8.73 -4.13
N TYR A 356 9.86 7.76 -3.94
CA TYR A 356 8.86 7.40 -4.96
C TYR A 356 7.93 8.57 -5.31
N LEU A 357 7.72 9.52 -4.38
CA LEU A 357 7.01 10.78 -4.61
C LEU A 357 7.69 11.71 -5.64
N LEU A 358 8.85 11.34 -6.21
CA LEU A 358 9.35 11.97 -7.43
C LEU A 358 8.42 11.76 -8.63
N PHE A 359 7.65 10.65 -8.67
CA PHE A 359 6.63 10.42 -9.68
C PHE A 359 5.37 11.27 -9.39
N SER A 360 4.77 11.82 -10.44
CA SER A 360 3.63 12.76 -10.38
C SER A 360 3.86 13.99 -9.47
N ASP A 361 5.11 14.29 -9.11
CA ASP A 361 5.46 15.31 -8.10
C ASP A 361 4.55 15.21 -6.84
N GLY A 362 4.58 14.02 -6.25
CA GLY A 362 3.85 13.63 -5.04
C GLY A 362 2.38 13.27 -5.24
N GLY A 363 1.77 13.55 -6.39
CA GLY A 363 0.36 13.18 -6.65
C GLY A 363 -0.67 13.88 -5.74
N PHE A 364 -1.87 13.26 -5.66
CA PHE A 364 -2.95 13.46 -4.68
C PHE A 364 -3.76 14.78 -4.69
N GLY A 365 -4.02 15.34 -5.88
CA GLY A 365 -5.02 16.41 -6.05
C GLY A 365 -6.45 15.87 -6.14
N THR A 366 -7.43 16.76 -6.29
CA THR A 366 -8.80 16.38 -6.68
C THR A 366 -8.80 15.74 -8.06
N TYR A 367 -8.11 16.36 -9.01
CA TYR A 367 -7.74 15.76 -10.29
C TYR A 367 -6.51 16.47 -10.87
N SER A 368 -5.87 15.82 -11.82
CA SER A 368 -4.78 16.37 -12.62
C SER A 368 -5.16 16.33 -14.10
N GLU A 369 -4.68 17.32 -14.87
CA GLU A 369 -4.86 17.42 -16.31
C GLU A 369 -3.48 17.55 -16.97
N ILE A 370 -3.12 16.58 -17.81
CA ILE A 370 -1.86 16.55 -18.55
C ILE A 370 -2.18 16.68 -20.03
N THR A 371 -1.81 17.80 -20.64
CA THR A 371 -1.94 18.01 -22.09
C THR A 371 -0.59 17.76 -22.77
N THR A 372 -0.59 17.09 -23.92
CA THR A 372 0.64 16.66 -24.61
C THR A 372 0.79 17.25 -26.01
N SER A 373 2.03 17.22 -26.50
CA SER A 373 2.40 17.46 -27.90
C SER A 373 2.15 16.25 -28.82
N SER A 374 1.54 15.16 -28.34
CA SER A 374 1.19 14.00 -29.18
C SER A 374 0.28 14.39 -30.35
N ASP A 375 0.48 13.70 -31.48
CA ASP A 375 -0.37 13.73 -32.68
C ASP A 375 -1.68 12.94 -32.50
N SER A 376 -1.85 12.22 -31.38
CA SER A 376 -3.10 11.56 -31.02
C SER A 376 -4.15 12.60 -30.59
N ASP A 377 -5.39 12.46 -31.08
CA ASP A 377 -6.55 13.23 -30.59
C ASP A 377 -7.20 12.63 -29.34
N LEU A 378 -6.84 11.40 -28.97
CA LEU A 378 -7.51 10.63 -27.91
C LEU A 378 -7.31 11.25 -26.52
N LYS A 379 -8.31 11.09 -25.67
CA LYS A 379 -8.27 11.50 -24.27
C LYS A 379 -8.59 10.32 -23.37
N CYS A 380 -7.87 10.19 -22.27
CA CYS A 380 -8.18 9.18 -21.27
C CYS A 380 -8.32 9.74 -19.86
N MET A 381 -9.01 9.01 -19.00
CA MET A 381 -8.96 9.18 -17.57
C MET A 381 -8.28 7.98 -16.92
N VAL A 382 -7.25 8.23 -16.12
CA VAL A 382 -6.57 7.24 -15.28
C VAL A 382 -7.12 7.40 -13.85
N ILE A 383 -7.90 6.41 -13.42
CA ILE A 383 -8.43 6.29 -12.05
C ILE A 383 -7.47 5.38 -11.29
N LYS A 384 -6.80 5.88 -10.26
CA LYS A 384 -5.58 5.22 -9.74
C LYS A 384 -5.36 5.28 -8.23
N ASP A 385 -4.40 4.47 -7.78
CA ASP A 385 -3.65 4.64 -6.53
C ASP A 385 -2.16 4.94 -6.83
N SER A 386 -1.25 4.84 -5.85
CA SER A 386 0.15 5.22 -6.03
C SER A 386 0.93 4.40 -7.08
N PHE A 387 0.46 3.23 -7.52
CA PHE A 387 1.09 2.51 -8.63
C PHE A 387 0.94 3.27 -9.96
N GLY A 388 -0.19 3.97 -10.15
CA GLY A 388 -0.45 4.73 -11.38
C GLY A 388 0.50 5.90 -11.61
N ASP A 389 1.16 6.43 -10.56
CA ASP A 389 2.02 7.61 -10.68
C ASP A 389 3.26 7.38 -11.56
N SER A 390 3.82 6.17 -11.55
CA SER A 390 4.90 5.77 -12.45
C SER A 390 4.42 5.21 -13.80
N LEU A 391 3.14 4.87 -13.94
CA LEU A 391 2.57 4.42 -15.22
C LEU A 391 2.34 5.56 -16.22
N ILE A 392 1.90 6.73 -15.72
CA ILE A 392 1.42 7.86 -16.54
C ILE A 392 2.45 8.31 -17.58
N SER A 393 3.75 8.34 -17.24
CA SER A 393 4.84 8.77 -18.12
C SER A 393 4.85 8.06 -19.48
N PHE A 394 4.48 6.78 -19.53
CA PHE A 394 4.45 5.98 -20.76
C PHE A 394 3.16 6.15 -21.58
N LEU A 395 2.11 6.72 -20.98
CA LEU A 395 0.85 6.99 -21.67
C LEU A 395 0.92 8.26 -22.54
N LEU A 396 1.75 9.23 -22.16
CA LEU A 396 1.85 10.56 -22.80
C LEU A 396 1.94 10.54 -24.35
N PRO A 397 2.74 9.65 -25.00
CA PRO A 397 2.81 9.60 -26.45
C PRO A 397 1.48 9.22 -27.15
N HIS A 398 0.51 8.64 -26.43
CA HIS A 398 -0.69 8.01 -27.00
C HIS A 398 -1.99 8.82 -26.84
N TYR A 399 -1.97 9.91 -26.10
CA TYR A 399 -3.15 10.72 -25.77
C TYR A 399 -2.86 12.21 -25.85
N LYS A 400 -3.81 12.99 -26.34
CA LYS A 400 -3.78 14.46 -26.32
C LYS A 400 -3.89 15.02 -24.91
N THR A 401 -4.77 14.41 -24.13
CA THR A 401 -5.04 14.81 -22.75
C THR A 401 -5.24 13.58 -21.88
N ILE A 402 -4.55 13.55 -20.74
CA ILE A 402 -4.68 12.53 -19.71
C ILE A 402 -5.24 13.22 -18.47
N TYR A 403 -6.41 12.80 -18.02
CA TYR A 403 -6.96 13.18 -16.73
C TYR A 403 -6.53 12.14 -15.70
N VAL A 404 -5.94 12.54 -14.59
CA VAL A 404 -5.52 11.60 -13.53
C VAL A 404 -6.31 11.91 -12.27
N VAL A 405 -6.96 10.89 -11.71
CA VAL A 405 -7.78 11.00 -10.50
C VAL A 405 -7.35 9.92 -9.52
N ASP A 406 -7.00 10.30 -8.30
CA ASP A 406 -6.79 9.35 -7.22
C ASP A 406 -8.10 9.15 -6.46
N SER A 407 -8.52 7.90 -6.32
CA SER A 407 -9.83 7.55 -5.75
C SER A 407 -9.96 7.91 -4.26
N ARG A 408 -8.85 8.24 -3.58
CA ARG A 408 -8.84 8.69 -2.18
C ARG A 408 -9.09 10.19 -2.01
N THR A 409 -8.84 11.00 -3.05
CA THR A 409 -8.85 12.48 -2.98
C THR A 409 -9.83 13.15 -3.95
N TYR A 410 -10.55 12.37 -4.78
CA TYR A 410 -11.59 12.91 -5.65
C TYR A 410 -12.69 13.64 -4.86
N ASN A 411 -12.95 14.89 -5.25
CA ASN A 411 -13.89 15.80 -4.60
C ASN A 411 -14.96 16.23 -5.62
N LYS A 412 -16.16 15.65 -5.47
CA LYS A 412 -17.31 15.94 -6.34
C LYS A 412 -17.63 17.44 -6.39
N ALA A 413 -17.62 18.14 -5.25
CA ALA A 413 -18.03 19.54 -5.19
C ALA A 413 -17.14 20.44 -6.05
N PHE A 414 -15.83 20.22 -6.01
CA PHE A 414 -14.87 20.89 -6.89
C PHE A 414 -15.02 20.46 -8.36
N CYS A 415 -15.34 19.20 -8.61
CA CYS A 415 -15.68 18.67 -9.95
C CYS A 415 -17.14 18.93 -10.37
N GLY A 416 -17.72 20.08 -10.00
CA GLY A 416 -19.05 20.50 -10.48
C GLY A 416 -20.22 19.64 -9.99
N ASN A 417 -20.08 19.02 -8.82
CA ASN A 417 -20.97 18.01 -8.23
C ASN A 417 -21.13 16.70 -9.05
N MET A 418 -20.28 16.47 -10.04
CA MET A 418 -20.31 15.24 -10.85
C MET A 418 -19.62 14.08 -10.11
N ASN A 419 -20.19 12.87 -10.20
CA ASN A 419 -19.44 11.64 -9.93
C ASN A 419 -18.30 11.51 -10.97
N ILE A 420 -17.30 10.68 -10.67
CA ILE A 420 -16.07 10.58 -11.48
C ILE A 420 -16.33 10.20 -12.94
N ILE A 421 -17.40 9.44 -13.23
CA ILE A 421 -17.74 8.99 -14.58
C ILE A 421 -18.48 10.07 -15.38
N ASP A 422 -19.37 10.83 -14.74
CA ASP A 422 -19.99 11.98 -15.39
C ASP A 422 -18.99 13.13 -15.56
N PHE A 423 -18.01 13.27 -14.65
CA PHE A 423 -16.85 14.14 -14.86
C PHE A 423 -16.02 13.69 -16.07
N ALA A 424 -15.75 12.38 -16.21
CA ALA A 424 -15.07 11.81 -17.38
C ALA A 424 -15.81 12.12 -18.71
N LYS A 425 -17.15 11.94 -18.74
CA LYS A 425 -17.99 12.35 -19.88
C LYS A 425 -17.93 13.85 -20.17
N SER A 426 -17.95 14.70 -19.13
CA SER A 426 -17.87 16.15 -19.28
C SER A 426 -16.56 16.61 -19.96
N LYS A 427 -15.46 15.88 -19.69
CA LYS A 427 -14.15 16.09 -20.31
C LYS A 427 -14.02 15.42 -21.69
N LYS A 428 -15.01 14.64 -22.12
CA LYS A 428 -15.05 13.86 -23.37
C LYS A 428 -13.84 12.93 -23.48
N VAL A 429 -13.66 12.06 -22.48
CA VAL A 429 -12.65 10.98 -22.57
C VAL A 429 -13.16 9.83 -23.42
N ASP A 430 -12.29 9.24 -24.23
CA ASP A 430 -12.56 8.06 -25.05
C ASP A 430 -12.29 6.77 -24.26
N GLU A 431 -11.36 6.82 -23.30
CA GLU A 431 -10.92 5.67 -22.52
C GLU A 431 -10.85 5.98 -21.01
N ILE A 432 -11.26 5.02 -20.17
CA ILE A 432 -11.02 5.01 -18.72
C ILE A 432 -10.11 3.83 -18.38
N ILE A 433 -9.00 4.11 -17.71
CA ILE A 433 -8.04 3.11 -17.22
C ILE A 433 -8.10 3.11 -15.69
N VAL A 434 -8.58 2.02 -15.11
CA VAL A 434 -8.56 1.82 -13.65
C VAL A 434 -7.30 1.05 -13.28
N ASN A 435 -6.31 1.71 -12.71
CA ASN A 435 -5.06 1.09 -12.28
C ASN A 435 -4.89 1.14 -10.76
N TYR A 436 -5.17 0.00 -10.11
CA TYR A 436 -4.98 -0.19 -8.68
C TYR A 436 -3.99 -1.32 -8.40
N TRP A 437 -3.30 -1.22 -7.28
CA TRP A 437 -2.56 -2.31 -6.66
C TRP A 437 -3.51 -3.40 -6.15
N ILE A 438 -3.16 -4.65 -6.42
CA ILE A 438 -3.99 -5.80 -6.06
C ILE A 438 -4.15 -6.02 -4.55
N THR A 439 -3.26 -5.47 -3.72
CA THR A 439 -3.42 -5.49 -2.27
C THR A 439 -4.40 -4.40 -1.81
N GLU A 440 -4.42 -3.24 -2.48
CA GLU A 440 -5.23 -2.08 -2.06
C GLU A 440 -6.75 -2.36 -2.19
N ILE A 441 -7.15 -3.17 -3.17
CA ILE A 441 -8.56 -3.59 -3.34
C ILE A 441 -9.08 -4.45 -2.17
N THR A 442 -8.19 -4.99 -1.32
CA THR A 442 -8.58 -5.75 -0.12
C THR A 442 -9.00 -4.84 1.04
N TYR A 443 -8.69 -3.55 0.99
CA TYR A 443 -9.11 -2.56 1.99
C TYR A 443 -10.53 -2.07 1.72
N MET A 444 -11.49 -2.98 1.93
CA MET A 444 -12.91 -2.74 1.65
C MET A 444 -13.47 -1.51 2.37
N ASP A 445 -13.18 -1.35 3.67
CA ASP A 445 -13.70 -0.27 4.50
C ASP A 445 -12.92 1.06 4.41
N ASP A 446 -11.77 1.09 3.73
CA ASP A 446 -10.93 2.30 3.54
C ASP A 446 -10.85 2.67 2.06
N PHE A 447 -9.95 2.02 1.30
CA PHE A 447 -9.69 2.37 -0.09
C PHE A 447 -10.88 2.13 -1.01
N MET A 448 -11.45 0.92 -1.00
CA MET A 448 -12.57 0.61 -1.90
C MET A 448 -13.82 1.40 -1.52
N LYS A 449 -14.06 1.66 -0.24
CA LYS A 449 -15.13 2.57 0.22
C LYS A 449 -14.98 3.97 -0.36
N LYS A 450 -13.78 4.56 -0.31
CA LYS A 450 -13.47 5.85 -0.96
C LYS A 450 -13.68 5.77 -2.48
N ALA A 451 -13.17 4.72 -3.13
CA ALA A 451 -13.37 4.50 -4.55
C ALA A 451 -14.86 4.41 -4.94
N TYR A 452 -15.68 3.68 -4.19
CA TYR A 452 -17.13 3.60 -4.42
C TYR A 452 -17.84 4.94 -4.26
N ALA A 453 -17.46 5.76 -3.28
CA ALA A 453 -18.01 7.09 -3.07
C ALA A 453 -17.74 8.05 -4.26
N THR A 454 -16.74 7.79 -5.09
CA THR A 454 -16.52 8.53 -6.35
C THR A 454 -17.58 8.24 -7.43
N LEU A 455 -18.32 7.12 -7.31
CA LEU A 455 -19.37 6.67 -8.23
C LEU A 455 -20.80 7.00 -7.75
N GLU A 456 -20.93 7.76 -6.67
CA GLU A 456 -22.19 8.25 -6.10
C GLU A 456 -22.36 9.74 -6.38
#